data_AF-A0A851E3P1-F1
#
_entry.id   AF-A0A851E3P1-F1
#
_cell.length_a   1.000
_cell.length_b   1.000
_cell.length_c   1.000
_cell.angle_alpha   90.00
_cell.angle_beta   90.00
_cell.angle_gamma   90.00
#
_symmetry.space_group_name_H-M   'P 1'
#
loop_
_entity.id
_entity.type
_entity.pdbx_description
1 polymer ?
#
loop_
_entity_poly.entity_id
_entity_poly.type
_entity_poly.pdbx_seq_one_letter_code
_entity_poly.pdbx_strand_id
1 'polypeptide(L)'
;ISGGMKEQDLMCIKLHGVNKIGLKKIIDFIYTAKLSLNMDNLQDTLEAASFLQILPVLDFCKVFLISGVSLENCVEVGRIANTYNLTEVDKYVNNFILKNFPALLSTGEFVKLPFERLAFVLSSNSLKHCTELELFKAACRWLRYEEPRMEYAAKLMKNIRFPLMTPQDLINYVQTVDFMRTDNTCVNLLLEASNYQMMPYMQPVMQSERTAIRSDSTHLVTLGGVLRQQLVVSKELRMYDEKAHEWKSLAPMDAPRYQHGIAVIGNFLYVVGGQSNYDTKGKTAVDTVFRFDPRYNKWMQVASLNEKRTFFHLSALKGHLYAVGGRNAAGEL
;
A
#
# COMPACT_ATOMS: atom_id res chain seq x y z
N ILE A 1 -9.80 -34.11 -37.76
CA ILE A 1 -10.47 -35.43 -37.85
C ILE A 1 -11.83 -35.27 -37.20
N SER A 2 -12.89 -35.12 -38.00
CA SER A 2 -14.28 -35.08 -37.50
C SER A 2 -14.66 -36.49 -37.06
N GLY A 3 -14.44 -36.79 -35.78
CA GLY A 3 -14.67 -38.11 -35.22
C GLY A 3 -16.15 -38.41 -35.02
N GLY A 4 -16.87 -38.76 -36.09
CA GLY A 4 -18.20 -39.36 -36.02
C GLY A 4 -19.30 -38.50 -35.36
N MET A 5 -19.11 -37.18 -35.33
CA MET A 5 -20.10 -36.25 -34.78
C MET A 5 -21.25 -36.05 -35.77
N LYS A 6 -22.49 -36.00 -35.27
CA LYS A 6 -23.72 -35.91 -36.07
C LYS A 6 -23.74 -34.69 -36.99
N GLU A 7 -23.00 -33.65 -36.60
CA GLU A 7 -22.87 -32.38 -37.29
C GLU A 7 -22.06 -32.47 -38.59
N GLN A 8 -21.30 -33.55 -38.81
CA GLN A 8 -20.51 -33.74 -40.03
C GLN A 8 -21.36 -33.78 -41.29
N ASP A 9 -22.55 -34.40 -41.23
CA ASP A 9 -23.41 -34.59 -42.39
C ASP A 9 -24.45 -33.46 -42.54
N LEU A 10 -24.39 -32.44 -41.67
CA LEU A 10 -25.32 -31.31 -41.69
C LEU A 10 -24.79 -30.18 -42.58
N MET A 11 -25.63 -29.74 -43.53
CA MET A 11 -25.39 -28.52 -44.34
C MET A 11 -25.51 -27.21 -43.55
N CYS A 12 -26.10 -27.26 -42.35
CA CYS A 12 -26.29 -26.10 -41.50
C CYS A 12 -26.02 -26.47 -40.03
N ILE A 13 -25.15 -25.69 -39.39
CA ILE A 13 -24.81 -25.83 -37.98
C ILE A 13 -25.37 -24.62 -37.24
N LYS A 14 -26.19 -24.86 -36.22
CA LYS A 14 -26.72 -23.81 -35.35
C LYS A 14 -25.74 -23.55 -34.20
N LEU A 15 -25.06 -22.41 -34.24
CA LEU A 15 -24.18 -21.98 -33.16
C LEU A 15 -25.01 -21.34 -32.05
N HIS A 16 -24.95 -21.91 -30.86
CA HIS A 16 -25.57 -21.37 -29.66
C HIS A 16 -24.51 -20.67 -28.82
N GLY A 17 -24.69 -19.37 -28.52
CA GLY A 17 -23.77 -18.60 -27.66
C GLY A 17 -22.78 -17.70 -28.41
N VAL A 18 -23.04 -17.33 -29.67
CA VAL A 18 -22.21 -16.35 -30.39
C VAL A 18 -23.11 -15.30 -31.05
N ASN A 19 -22.81 -14.03 -30.81
CA ASN A 19 -23.50 -12.93 -31.46
C ASN A 19 -23.11 -12.81 -32.95
N LYS A 20 -24.05 -12.35 -33.78
CA LYS A 20 -23.85 -12.13 -35.23
C LYS A 20 -22.67 -11.19 -35.53
N ILE A 21 -22.51 -10.14 -34.73
CA ILE A 21 -21.45 -9.15 -34.90
C ILE A 21 -20.07 -9.80 -34.68
N GLY A 22 -19.91 -10.49 -33.54
CA GLY A 22 -18.69 -11.22 -33.21
C GLY A 22 -18.37 -12.29 -34.24
N LEU A 23 -19.36 -13.13 -34.60
CA LEU A 23 -19.16 -14.21 -35.58
C LEU A 23 -18.71 -13.66 -36.94
N LYS A 24 -19.31 -12.57 -37.41
CA LYS A 24 -18.92 -11.92 -38.67
C LYS A 24 -17.45 -11.48 -38.62
N LYS A 25 -17.03 -10.82 -37.55
CA LYS A 25 -15.63 -10.36 -37.38
C LYS A 25 -14.64 -11.50 -37.35
N ILE A 26 -15.02 -12.60 -36.70
CA ILE A 26 -14.20 -13.81 -36.65
C ILE A 26 -14.07 -14.46 -38.03
N ILE A 27 -15.17 -14.60 -38.78
CA ILE A 27 -15.12 -15.13 -40.14
C ILE A 27 -14.27 -14.22 -41.02
N ASP A 28 -14.50 -12.90 -41.00
CA ASP A 28 -13.71 -11.94 -41.76
C ASP A 28 -12.21 -12.07 -41.42
N PHE A 29 -11.86 -12.26 -40.14
CA PHE A 29 -10.48 -12.50 -39.71
C PHE A 29 -9.92 -13.82 -40.26
N ILE A 30 -10.66 -14.92 -40.21
CA ILE A 30 -10.22 -16.23 -40.73
C ILE A 30 -9.87 -16.14 -42.22
N TYR A 31 -10.64 -15.36 -42.99
CA TYR A 31 -10.43 -15.23 -44.44
C TYR A 31 -9.42 -14.14 -44.83
N THR A 32 -9.28 -13.08 -44.04
CA THR A 32 -8.48 -11.90 -44.43
C THR A 32 -7.24 -11.65 -43.59
N ALA A 33 -7.09 -12.35 -42.45
CA ALA A 33 -6.11 -12.08 -41.40
C ALA A 33 -6.12 -10.63 -40.87
N LYS A 34 -7.21 -9.89 -41.07
CA LYS A 34 -7.38 -8.51 -40.60
C LYS A 34 -8.54 -8.43 -39.61
N LEU A 35 -8.34 -7.68 -38.53
CA LEU A 35 -9.35 -7.45 -37.50
C LEU A 35 -9.38 -5.97 -37.10
N SER A 36 -10.57 -5.40 -37.04
CA SER A 36 -10.81 -4.03 -36.56
C SER A 36 -11.65 -4.05 -35.29
N LEU A 37 -11.06 -3.60 -34.18
CA LEU A 37 -11.67 -3.56 -32.85
C LEU A 37 -11.97 -2.12 -32.42
N ASN A 38 -13.07 -1.96 -31.69
CA ASN A 38 -13.42 -0.77 -30.92
C ASN A 38 -14.13 -1.21 -29.62
N MET A 39 -14.39 -0.30 -28.69
CA MET A 39 -15.00 -0.68 -27.40
C MET A 39 -16.42 -1.26 -27.56
N ASP A 40 -17.15 -0.85 -28.60
CA ASP A 40 -18.53 -1.32 -28.85
C ASP A 40 -18.58 -2.77 -29.36
N ASN A 41 -17.61 -3.18 -30.18
CA ASN A 41 -17.57 -4.51 -30.80
C ASN A 41 -16.65 -5.50 -30.08
N LEU A 42 -15.89 -5.03 -29.09
CA LEU A 42 -14.88 -5.82 -28.41
C LEU A 42 -15.49 -7.00 -27.68
N GLN A 43 -16.54 -6.77 -26.90
CA GLN A 43 -17.17 -7.81 -26.09
C GLN A 43 -17.74 -8.94 -26.96
N ASP A 44 -18.48 -8.58 -28.02
CA ASP A 44 -19.02 -9.53 -29.00
C ASP A 44 -17.91 -10.32 -29.70
N THR A 45 -16.83 -9.65 -30.10
CA THR A 45 -15.71 -10.28 -30.82
C THR A 45 -14.94 -11.23 -29.89
N LEU A 46 -14.78 -10.84 -28.62
CA LEU A 46 -14.07 -11.63 -27.63
C LEU A 46 -14.88 -12.85 -27.18
N GLU A 47 -16.19 -12.72 -27.04
CA GLU A 47 -17.12 -13.85 -26.84
C GLU A 47 -17.00 -14.85 -27.99
N ALA A 48 -17.07 -14.38 -29.23
CA ALA A 48 -16.96 -15.24 -30.42
C ALA A 48 -15.58 -15.91 -30.52
N ALA A 49 -14.49 -15.17 -30.26
CA ALA A 49 -13.14 -15.70 -30.26
C ALA A 49 -12.92 -16.75 -29.17
N SER A 50 -13.48 -16.53 -27.98
CA SER A 50 -13.42 -17.46 -26.85
C SER A 50 -14.23 -18.72 -27.16
N PHE A 51 -15.44 -18.58 -27.68
CA PHE A 51 -16.29 -19.71 -28.05
C PHE A 51 -15.65 -20.59 -29.13
N LEU A 52 -15.10 -19.96 -30.19
CA LEU A 52 -14.48 -20.66 -31.31
C LEU A 52 -12.99 -21.02 -31.08
N GLN A 53 -12.44 -20.68 -29.90
CA GLN A 53 -11.06 -20.97 -29.50
C GLN A 53 -9.99 -20.41 -30.47
N ILE A 54 -10.20 -19.19 -30.97
CA ILE A 54 -9.26 -18.53 -31.89
C ILE A 54 -8.26 -17.71 -31.10
N LEU A 55 -7.20 -18.37 -30.65
CA LEU A 55 -6.15 -17.80 -29.80
C LEU A 55 -5.52 -16.51 -30.35
N PRO A 56 -5.20 -16.38 -31.65
CA PRO A 56 -4.61 -15.14 -32.17
C PRO A 56 -5.51 -13.91 -32.01
N VAL A 57 -6.83 -14.08 -32.12
CA VAL A 57 -7.79 -12.99 -31.89
C VAL A 57 -7.87 -12.66 -30.40
N LEU A 58 -7.87 -13.68 -29.53
CA LEU A 58 -7.85 -13.46 -28.08
C LEU A 58 -6.60 -12.69 -27.64
N ASP A 59 -5.43 -13.05 -28.15
CA ASP A 59 -4.17 -12.36 -27.84
C ASP A 59 -4.18 -10.92 -28.35
N PHE A 60 -4.69 -10.68 -29.56
CA PHE A 60 -4.87 -9.32 -30.06
C PHE A 60 -5.85 -8.50 -29.20
N CYS A 61 -6.95 -9.09 -28.75
CA CYS A 61 -7.89 -8.43 -27.85
C CYS A 61 -7.26 -8.11 -26.48
N LYS A 62 -6.39 -8.98 -25.93
CA LYS A 62 -5.65 -8.69 -24.69
C LYS A 62 -4.76 -7.46 -24.86
N VAL A 63 -4.00 -7.39 -25.95
CA VAL A 63 -3.13 -6.23 -26.24
C VAL A 63 -3.95 -4.95 -26.38
N PHE A 64 -5.08 -5.01 -27.10
CA PHE A 64 -6.00 -3.88 -27.26
C PHE A 64 -6.60 -3.43 -25.93
N LEU A 65 -7.00 -4.37 -25.07
CA LEU A 65 -7.53 -4.08 -23.73
C LEU A 65 -6.48 -3.40 -22.86
N ILE A 66 -5.25 -3.91 -22.84
CA ILE A 66 -4.14 -3.36 -22.04
C ILE A 66 -3.79 -1.94 -22.50
N SER A 67 -3.74 -1.69 -23.81
CA SER A 67 -3.41 -0.35 -24.34
C SER A 67 -4.56 0.65 -24.19
N GLY A 68 -5.80 0.17 -24.12
CA GLY A 68 -6.99 0.99 -23.99
C GLY A 68 -7.39 1.35 -22.54
N VAL A 69 -6.73 0.83 -21.51
CA VAL A 69 -7.13 1.09 -20.11
C VAL A 69 -6.99 2.57 -19.75
N SER A 70 -8.07 3.16 -19.25
CA SER A 70 -8.18 4.54 -18.77
C SER A 70 -8.92 4.59 -17.43
N LEU A 71 -8.96 5.75 -16.79
CA LEU A 71 -9.71 5.95 -15.54
C LEU A 71 -11.22 5.74 -15.69
N GLU A 72 -11.75 5.95 -16.90
CA GLU A 72 -13.18 5.87 -17.18
C GLU A 72 -13.61 4.43 -17.50
N ASN A 73 -12.71 3.62 -18.09
CA ASN A 73 -13.04 2.27 -18.54
C ASN A 73 -12.41 1.15 -17.70
N CYS A 74 -11.51 1.43 -16.76
CA CYS A 74 -10.76 0.39 -16.04
C CYS A 74 -11.66 -0.59 -15.29
N VAL A 75 -12.81 -0.12 -14.77
CA VAL A 75 -13.78 -0.98 -14.08
C VAL A 75 -14.41 -1.98 -15.07
N GLU A 76 -14.81 -1.49 -16.24
CA GLU A 76 -15.43 -2.31 -17.28
C GLU A 76 -14.44 -3.29 -17.90
N VAL A 77 -13.23 -2.82 -18.23
CA VAL A 77 -12.15 -3.69 -18.71
C VAL A 77 -11.82 -4.78 -17.68
N GLY A 78 -11.82 -4.44 -16.38
CA GLY A 78 -11.66 -5.43 -15.31
C GLY A 78 -12.78 -6.46 -15.26
N ARG A 79 -14.04 -6.03 -15.49
CA ARG A 79 -15.19 -6.95 -15.57
C ARG A 79 -15.04 -7.91 -16.73
N ILE A 80 -14.70 -7.41 -17.93
CA ILE A 80 -14.44 -8.22 -19.12
C ILE A 80 -13.30 -9.21 -18.83
N ALA A 81 -12.19 -8.75 -18.25
CA ALA A 81 -11.06 -9.61 -17.94
C ALA A 81 -11.44 -10.77 -17.01
N ASN A 82 -12.28 -10.51 -15.99
CA ASN A 82 -12.76 -11.54 -15.08
C ASN A 82 -13.72 -12.52 -15.77
N THR A 83 -14.69 -12.04 -16.55
CA THR A 83 -15.67 -12.88 -17.25
C THR A 83 -15.02 -13.88 -18.20
N TYR A 84 -13.95 -13.48 -18.88
CA TYR A 84 -13.26 -14.33 -19.86
C TYR A 84 -11.92 -14.89 -19.36
N ASN A 85 -11.66 -14.84 -18.04
CA ASN A 85 -10.43 -15.35 -17.40
C ASN A 85 -9.12 -14.83 -18.04
N LEU A 86 -9.10 -13.57 -18.45
CA LEU A 86 -7.91 -12.90 -19.03
C LEU A 86 -6.96 -12.45 -17.92
N THR A 87 -6.21 -13.39 -17.36
CA THR A 87 -5.37 -13.15 -16.17
C THR A 87 -4.30 -12.06 -16.34
N GLU A 88 -3.72 -11.91 -17.53
CA GLU A 88 -2.73 -10.87 -17.83
C GLU A 88 -3.35 -9.46 -17.83
N VAL A 89 -4.52 -9.33 -18.47
CA VAL A 89 -5.28 -8.08 -18.49
C VAL A 89 -5.74 -7.74 -17.06
N ASP A 90 -6.22 -8.73 -16.31
CA ASP A 90 -6.66 -8.50 -14.94
C ASP A 90 -5.53 -8.02 -14.02
N LYS A 91 -4.34 -8.63 -14.10
CA LYS A 91 -3.14 -8.17 -13.39
C LYS A 91 -2.78 -6.73 -13.77
N TYR A 92 -2.84 -6.40 -15.06
CA TYR A 92 -2.56 -5.05 -15.53
C TYR A 92 -3.57 -4.04 -14.97
N VAL A 93 -4.86 -4.36 -15.03
CA VAL A 93 -5.94 -3.51 -14.48
C VAL A 93 -5.78 -3.31 -12.97
N ASN A 94 -5.46 -4.37 -12.22
CA ASN A 94 -5.22 -4.27 -10.78
C ASN A 94 -4.05 -3.34 -10.46
N ASN A 95 -2.93 -3.46 -11.19
CA ASN A 95 -1.79 -2.56 -11.05
C ASN A 95 -2.12 -1.12 -11.46
N PHE A 96 -2.95 -0.93 -12.50
CA PHE A 96 -3.40 0.39 -12.93
C PHE A 96 -4.28 1.06 -11.88
N ILE A 97 -5.23 0.31 -11.29
CA ILE A 97 -6.11 0.81 -10.22
C ILE A 97 -5.28 1.17 -8.98
N LEU A 98 -4.32 0.33 -8.57
CA LEU A 98 -3.45 0.64 -7.41
C LEU A 98 -2.67 1.95 -7.58
N LYS A 99 -2.17 2.22 -8.78
CA LYS A 99 -1.42 3.46 -9.09
C LYS A 99 -2.32 4.69 -9.16
N ASN A 100 -3.55 4.54 -9.65
CA ASN A 100 -4.45 5.65 -9.92
C ASN A 100 -5.64 5.71 -8.95
N PHE A 101 -5.60 4.97 -7.85
CA PHE A 101 -6.69 4.94 -6.88
C PHE A 101 -7.07 6.33 -6.34
N PRO A 102 -6.13 7.24 -6.02
CA PRO A 102 -6.48 8.61 -5.60
C PRO A 102 -7.35 9.36 -6.63
N ALA A 103 -7.07 9.18 -7.92
CA ALA A 103 -7.86 9.78 -9.00
C ALA A 103 -9.26 9.14 -9.07
N LEU A 104 -9.34 7.81 -8.92
CA LEU A 104 -10.62 7.09 -8.87
C LEU A 104 -11.48 7.49 -7.67
N LEU A 105 -10.87 7.80 -6.52
CA LEU A 105 -11.59 8.29 -5.34
C LEU A 105 -12.27 9.65 -5.59
N SER A 106 -11.70 10.45 -6.49
CA SER A 106 -12.19 11.76 -6.89
C SER A 106 -13.32 11.65 -7.92
N THR A 107 -13.22 10.72 -8.88
CA THR A 107 -14.27 10.50 -9.88
C THR A 107 -15.48 9.76 -9.32
N GLY A 108 -15.29 8.93 -8.28
CA GLY A 108 -16.38 8.15 -7.68
C GLY A 108 -16.69 6.84 -8.40
N GLU A 109 -16.03 6.56 -9.53
CA GLU A 109 -16.24 5.35 -10.34
C GLU A 109 -15.84 4.06 -9.60
N PHE A 110 -15.00 4.16 -8.56
CA PHE A 110 -14.59 3.03 -7.73
C PHE A 110 -15.78 2.29 -7.07
N VAL A 111 -16.93 2.94 -6.96
CA VAL A 111 -18.12 2.37 -6.35
C VAL A 111 -18.70 1.21 -7.17
N LYS A 112 -18.41 1.18 -8.48
CA LYS A 112 -18.81 0.10 -9.40
C LYS A 112 -17.88 -1.12 -9.34
N LEU A 113 -16.78 -1.07 -8.58
CA LEU A 113 -15.85 -2.20 -8.45
C LEU A 113 -16.51 -3.40 -7.75
N PRO A 114 -16.18 -4.64 -8.14
CA PRO A 114 -16.59 -5.83 -7.40
C PRO A 114 -15.86 -5.90 -6.05
N PHE A 115 -16.45 -6.65 -5.11
CA PHE A 115 -15.94 -6.78 -3.74
C PHE A 115 -14.48 -7.25 -3.71
N GLU A 116 -14.15 -8.29 -4.48
CA GLU A 116 -12.85 -8.95 -4.50
C GLU A 116 -11.75 -7.96 -4.91
N ARG A 117 -12.05 -7.12 -5.91
CA ARG A 117 -11.10 -6.13 -6.43
C ARG A 117 -10.89 -4.99 -5.45
N LEU A 118 -11.97 -4.49 -4.83
CA LEU A 118 -11.85 -3.46 -3.81
C LEU A 118 -11.10 -3.99 -2.57
N ALA A 119 -11.41 -5.22 -2.13
CA ALA A 119 -10.72 -5.86 -1.02
C ALA A 119 -9.22 -6.03 -1.30
N PHE A 120 -8.85 -6.45 -2.52
CA PHE A 120 -7.45 -6.52 -2.97
C PHE A 120 -6.75 -5.16 -2.95
N VAL A 121 -7.42 -4.12 -3.46
CA VAL A 121 -6.88 -2.75 -3.44
C VAL A 121 -6.66 -2.29 -2.00
N LEU A 122 -7.65 -2.48 -1.13
CA LEU A 122 -7.57 -2.10 0.29
C LEU A 122 -6.60 -2.95 1.09
N SER A 123 -6.23 -4.17 0.68
CA SER A 123 -5.22 -4.97 1.39
C SER A 123 -3.79 -4.68 0.93
N SER A 124 -3.61 -4.11 -0.26
CA SER A 124 -2.31 -3.91 -0.88
C SER A 124 -1.41 -2.89 -0.16
N ASN A 125 -0.12 -3.22 -0.07
CA ASN A 125 0.97 -2.33 0.35
C ASN A 125 1.44 -1.38 -0.76
N SER A 126 1.02 -1.61 -2.01
CA SER A 126 1.43 -0.80 -3.15
C SER A 126 0.61 0.47 -3.35
N LEU A 127 -0.40 0.68 -2.51
CA LEU A 127 -1.33 1.81 -2.62
C LEU A 127 -0.66 3.08 -2.12
N LYS A 128 -0.44 4.03 -3.04
CA LYS A 128 0.31 5.27 -2.75
C LYS A 128 -0.62 6.46 -2.62
N HIS A 129 -0.20 7.43 -1.80
CA HIS A 129 -0.85 8.74 -1.67
C HIS A 129 -2.31 8.68 -1.19
N CYS A 130 -2.69 7.66 -0.41
CA CYS A 130 -3.96 7.60 0.29
C CYS A 130 -3.72 7.39 1.78
N THR A 131 -4.40 8.19 2.60
CA THR A 131 -4.48 7.98 4.04
C THR A 131 -5.47 6.86 4.35
N GLU A 132 -5.30 6.17 5.48
CA GLU A 132 -6.27 5.15 5.92
C GLU A 132 -7.67 5.73 6.10
N LEU A 133 -7.78 7.01 6.50
CA LEU A 133 -9.07 7.69 6.64
C LEU A 133 -9.80 7.81 5.29
N GLU A 134 -9.09 8.14 4.22
CA GLU A 134 -9.67 8.21 2.87
C GLU A 134 -10.11 6.82 2.39
N LEU A 135 -9.30 5.79 2.67
CA LEU A 135 -9.66 4.40 2.37
C LEU A 135 -10.91 3.95 3.13
N PHE A 136 -11.04 4.33 4.40
CA PHE A 136 -12.24 4.08 5.20
C PHE A 136 -13.47 4.80 4.65
N LYS A 137 -13.34 6.08 4.31
CA LYS A 137 -14.43 6.85 3.69
C LYS A 137 -14.83 6.24 2.34
N ALA A 138 -13.87 5.76 1.56
CA ALA A 138 -14.12 5.04 0.31
C ALA A 138 -14.89 3.73 0.53
N ALA A 139 -14.44 2.90 1.47
CA ALA A 139 -15.12 1.66 1.83
C ALA A 139 -16.56 1.91 2.29
N CYS A 140 -16.79 2.94 3.12
CA CYS A 140 -18.14 3.33 3.54
C CYS A 140 -19.01 3.77 2.35
N ARG A 141 -18.47 4.55 1.41
CA ARG A 141 -19.18 4.95 0.19
C ARG A 141 -19.54 3.75 -0.69
N TRP A 142 -18.64 2.79 -0.83
CA TRP A 142 -18.88 1.56 -1.60
C TRP A 142 -19.96 0.67 -0.97
N LEU A 143 -19.96 0.53 0.36
CA LEU A 143 -20.95 -0.24 1.11
C LEU A 143 -22.35 0.39 1.04
N ARG A 144 -22.44 1.72 1.08
CA ARG A 144 -23.72 2.45 1.02
C ARG A 144 -24.34 2.54 -0.37
N TYR A 145 -23.63 2.14 -1.41
CA TYR A 145 -24.12 2.23 -2.78
C TYR A 145 -25.20 1.19 -3.10
N GLU A 146 -25.07 -0.02 -2.55
CA GLU A 146 -26.04 -1.09 -2.68
C GLU A 146 -26.29 -1.71 -1.31
N GLU A 147 -27.55 -1.75 -0.87
CA GLU A 147 -27.94 -2.33 0.42
C GLU A 147 -27.37 -3.73 0.74
N PRO A 148 -27.34 -4.71 -0.20
CA PRO A 148 -26.79 -6.05 0.11
C PRO A 148 -25.30 -6.01 0.43
N ARG A 149 -24.58 -4.92 0.12
CA ARG A 149 -23.14 -4.85 0.39
C ARG A 149 -22.80 -4.73 1.87
N MET A 150 -23.77 -4.37 2.72
CA MET A 150 -23.54 -4.24 4.16
C MET A 150 -23.07 -5.54 4.82
N GLU A 151 -23.40 -6.71 4.26
CA GLU A 151 -22.89 -8.01 4.73
C GLU A 151 -21.36 -8.14 4.58
N TYR A 152 -20.77 -7.42 3.63
CA TYR A 152 -19.32 -7.39 3.42
C TYR A 152 -18.59 -6.40 4.32
N ALA A 153 -19.30 -5.60 5.14
CA ALA A 153 -18.70 -4.53 5.93
C ALA A 153 -17.55 -5.03 6.80
N ALA A 154 -17.78 -6.06 7.63
CA ALA A 154 -16.75 -6.63 8.49
C ALA A 154 -15.54 -7.16 7.70
N LYS A 155 -15.77 -7.80 6.55
CA LYS A 155 -14.69 -8.35 5.69
C LYS A 155 -13.86 -7.25 5.05
N LEU A 156 -14.52 -6.16 4.61
CA LEU A 156 -13.86 -5.04 3.96
C LEU A 156 -13.05 -4.20 4.98
N MET A 157 -13.61 -3.98 6.17
CA MET A 157 -12.97 -3.18 7.23
C MET A 157 -11.70 -3.83 7.78
N LYS A 158 -11.59 -5.17 7.74
CA LYS A 158 -10.34 -5.88 8.08
C LYS A 158 -9.14 -5.47 7.22
N ASN A 159 -9.37 -4.96 6.02
CA ASN A 159 -8.29 -4.51 5.13
C ASN A 159 -7.80 -3.08 5.44
N ILE A 160 -8.53 -2.32 6.26
CA ILE A 160 -8.17 -0.95 6.65
C ILE A 160 -7.35 -0.97 7.95
N ARG A 161 -6.24 -0.24 7.97
CA ARG A 161 -5.27 -0.19 9.08
C ARG A 161 -5.63 0.93 10.05
N PHE A 162 -6.74 0.76 10.76
CA PHE A 162 -7.21 1.71 11.80
C PHE A 162 -6.12 2.14 12.80
N PRO A 163 -5.18 1.27 13.25
CA PRO A 163 -4.09 1.69 14.13
C PRO A 163 -3.18 2.79 13.57
N LEU A 164 -3.19 3.06 12.26
CA LEU A 164 -2.42 4.14 11.64
C LEU A 164 -3.17 5.48 11.58
N MET A 165 -4.47 5.49 11.85
CA MET A 165 -5.27 6.72 11.92
C MET A 165 -4.94 7.53 13.18
N THR A 166 -5.16 8.84 13.13
CA THR A 166 -5.02 9.67 14.33
C THR A 166 -6.18 9.40 15.31
N PRO A 167 -6.00 9.64 16.62
CA PRO A 167 -7.09 9.51 17.59
C PRO A 167 -8.31 10.38 17.24
N GLN A 168 -8.07 11.58 16.69
CA GLN A 168 -9.13 12.48 16.25
C GLN A 168 -9.93 11.88 15.09
N ASP A 169 -9.26 11.23 14.14
CA ASP A 169 -9.93 10.62 13.00
C ASP A 169 -10.81 9.44 13.42
N LEU A 170 -10.32 8.62 14.35
CA LEU A 170 -11.06 7.49 14.89
C LEU A 170 -12.35 7.95 15.58
N ILE A 171 -12.28 8.98 16.42
CA ILE A 171 -13.42 9.49 17.17
C ILE A 171 -14.41 10.24 16.26
N ASN A 172 -13.91 11.15 15.43
CA ASN A 172 -14.77 12.08 14.68
C ASN A 172 -15.37 11.48 13.41
N TYR A 173 -14.79 10.41 12.86
CA TYR A 173 -15.26 9.83 11.60
C TYR A 173 -15.57 8.33 11.68
N VAL A 174 -14.75 7.54 12.39
CA VAL A 174 -14.93 6.07 12.37
C VAL A 174 -15.98 5.64 13.37
N GLN A 175 -15.94 6.14 14.60
CA GLN A 175 -16.92 5.82 15.64
C GLN A 175 -18.33 6.34 15.33
N THR A 176 -18.46 7.34 14.46
CA THR A 176 -19.76 7.90 14.07
C THR A 176 -20.56 6.96 13.15
N VAL A 177 -19.96 5.89 12.63
CA VAL A 177 -20.61 4.94 11.71
C VAL A 177 -21.24 3.80 12.50
N ASP A 178 -22.53 3.53 12.28
CA ASP A 178 -23.31 2.60 13.11
C ASP A 178 -22.78 1.17 13.13
N PHE A 179 -22.48 0.60 11.96
CA PHE A 179 -21.95 -0.78 11.90
C PHE A 179 -20.57 -0.93 12.56
N MET A 180 -19.83 0.17 12.72
CA MET A 180 -18.56 0.13 13.46
C MET A 180 -18.77 -0.05 14.97
N ARG A 181 -19.99 0.24 15.47
CA ARG A 181 -20.37 0.10 16.89
C ARG A 181 -21.22 -1.13 17.16
N THR A 182 -21.91 -1.68 16.15
CA THR A 182 -22.80 -2.83 16.33
C THR A 182 -22.16 -4.15 15.94
N ASP A 183 -21.31 -4.19 14.91
CA ASP A 183 -20.66 -5.42 14.46
C ASP A 183 -19.46 -5.78 15.36
N ASN A 184 -19.45 -7.00 15.90
CA ASN A 184 -18.42 -7.45 16.83
C ASN A 184 -17.01 -7.41 16.22
N THR A 185 -16.87 -7.71 14.92
CA THR A 185 -15.57 -7.64 14.24
C THR A 185 -15.11 -6.19 14.17
N CYS A 186 -15.95 -5.28 13.70
CA CYS A 186 -15.62 -3.88 13.56
C CYS A 186 -15.30 -3.21 14.91
N VAL A 187 -16.04 -3.55 15.96
CA VAL A 187 -15.77 -3.09 17.33
C VAL A 187 -14.40 -3.56 17.80
N ASN A 188 -14.03 -4.81 17.56
CA ASN A 188 -12.69 -5.31 17.92
C ASN A 188 -11.57 -4.59 17.15
N LEU A 189 -11.79 -4.25 15.88
CA LEU A 189 -10.83 -3.46 15.09
C LEU A 189 -10.65 -2.03 15.65
N LEU A 190 -11.73 -1.43 16.16
CA LEU A 190 -11.67 -0.12 16.83
C LEU A 190 -10.98 -0.18 18.19
N LEU A 191 -11.23 -1.23 18.98
CA LEU A 191 -10.57 -1.45 20.26
C LEU A 191 -9.06 -1.66 20.07
N GLU A 192 -8.65 -2.46 19.07
CA GLU A 192 -7.25 -2.62 18.67
C GLU A 192 -6.60 -1.26 18.39
N ALA A 193 -7.21 -0.46 17.50
CA ALA A 193 -6.69 0.84 17.10
C ALA A 193 -6.62 1.82 18.28
N SER A 194 -7.65 1.85 19.14
CA SER A 194 -7.69 2.71 20.31
C SER A 194 -6.60 2.35 21.31
N ASN A 195 -6.43 1.06 21.62
CA ASN A 195 -5.37 0.57 22.51
C ASN A 195 -3.98 0.91 21.97
N TYR A 196 -3.77 0.70 20.67
CA TYR A 196 -2.49 0.99 20.02
C TYR A 196 -2.15 2.49 20.06
N GLN A 197 -3.13 3.37 19.87
CA GLN A 197 -2.94 4.83 19.93
C GLN A 197 -2.79 5.35 21.38
N MET A 198 -3.44 4.71 22.36
CA MET A 198 -3.33 5.06 23.78
C MET A 198 -1.96 4.71 24.40
N MET A 199 -1.20 3.78 23.81
CA MET A 199 0.07 3.33 24.36
C MET A 199 1.26 3.67 23.44
N PRO A 200 1.56 4.96 23.20
CA PRO A 200 2.57 5.37 22.23
C PRO A 200 3.94 4.73 22.49
N TYR A 201 4.34 4.55 23.75
CA TYR A 201 5.63 3.95 24.12
C TYR A 201 5.70 2.43 23.87
N MET A 202 4.57 1.72 23.83
CA MET A 202 4.51 0.26 23.60
C MET A 202 4.31 -0.11 22.13
N GLN A 203 3.91 0.84 21.28
CA GLN A 203 3.76 0.64 19.84
C GLN A 203 4.91 -0.15 19.16
N PRO A 204 6.20 0.05 19.47
CA PRO A 204 7.31 -0.68 18.83
C PRO A 204 7.27 -2.19 19.02
N VAL A 205 6.66 -2.67 20.10
CA VAL A 205 6.52 -4.11 20.42
C VAL A 205 5.13 -4.66 20.15
N MET A 206 4.16 -3.79 19.80
CA MET A 206 2.78 -4.15 19.47
C MET A 206 2.57 -4.24 17.95
N GLN A 207 3.54 -4.80 17.21
CA GLN A 207 3.49 -4.83 15.75
C GLN A 207 2.60 -5.96 15.23
N SER A 208 1.77 -5.64 14.24
CA SER A 208 0.98 -6.57 13.44
C SER A 208 0.95 -6.12 11.98
N GLU A 209 0.41 -6.93 11.08
CA GLU A 209 0.18 -6.55 9.69
C GLU A 209 -0.68 -5.26 9.57
N ARG A 210 -1.53 -5.00 10.57
CA ARG A 210 -2.43 -3.84 10.62
C ARG A 210 -1.79 -2.59 11.24
N THR A 211 -0.64 -2.70 11.87
CA THR A 211 0.14 -1.56 12.39
C THR A 211 1.31 -1.18 11.49
N ALA A 212 1.56 -1.96 10.43
CA ALA A 212 2.61 -1.71 9.46
C ALA A 212 2.17 -0.67 8.42
N ILE A 213 3.07 0.24 8.05
CA ILE A 213 2.85 1.21 6.96
C ILE A 213 2.60 0.46 5.63
N ARG A 214 1.76 0.99 4.75
CA ARG A 214 1.56 0.47 3.39
C ARG A 214 2.79 0.73 2.52
N SER A 215 3.81 -0.10 2.69
CA SER A 215 5.01 -0.11 1.88
C SER A 215 5.74 -1.44 2.04
N ASP A 216 6.15 -2.03 0.93
CA ASP A 216 7.07 -3.18 0.91
C ASP A 216 8.54 -2.75 0.73
N SER A 217 8.79 -1.44 0.58
CA SER A 217 10.11 -0.90 0.32
C SER A 217 10.83 -0.56 1.62
N THR A 218 12.06 -1.04 1.73
CA THR A 218 13.02 -0.60 2.75
C THR A 218 13.68 0.69 2.29
N HIS A 219 13.79 1.68 3.19
CA HIS A 219 14.41 2.96 2.87
C HIS A 219 15.69 3.17 3.66
N LEU A 220 16.72 3.71 2.99
CA LEU A 220 17.93 4.17 3.65
C LEU A 220 17.70 5.56 4.24
N VAL A 221 18.04 5.71 5.52
CA VAL A 221 17.88 6.96 6.25
C VAL A 221 19.21 7.34 6.91
N THR A 222 19.59 8.61 6.79
CA THR A 222 20.78 9.19 7.42
C THR A 222 20.37 10.27 8.40
N LEU A 223 21.12 10.40 9.49
CA LEU A 223 20.83 11.34 10.55
C LEU A 223 22.09 11.96 11.14
N GLY A 224 22.03 13.26 11.37
CA GLY A 224 23.01 13.99 12.16
C GLY A 224 24.41 13.92 11.57
N GLY A 225 25.41 13.73 12.45
CA GLY A 225 26.81 13.74 12.06
C GLY A 225 27.45 15.14 12.13
N VAL A 226 28.69 15.24 11.67
CA VAL A 226 29.49 16.47 11.74
C VAL A 226 29.94 16.88 10.34
N LEU A 227 29.67 18.13 10.00
CA LEU A 227 30.23 18.78 8.80
C LEU A 227 31.69 19.11 9.08
N ARG A 228 32.61 18.27 8.60
CA ARG A 228 34.05 18.32 8.94
C ARG A 228 34.70 19.70 8.72
N GLN A 229 34.27 20.46 7.73
CA GLN A 229 34.83 21.77 7.42
C GLN A 229 34.44 22.85 8.43
N GLN A 230 33.26 22.74 9.04
CA GLN A 230 32.69 23.77 9.92
C GLN A 230 32.61 23.31 11.39
N LEU A 231 32.87 22.01 11.65
CA LEU A 231 32.68 21.37 12.96
C LEU A 231 31.26 21.55 13.52
N VAL A 232 30.29 21.75 12.64
CA VAL A 232 28.87 21.90 13.00
C VAL A 232 28.22 20.53 13.02
N VAL A 233 27.51 20.25 14.12
CA VAL A 233 26.73 19.03 14.29
C VAL A 233 25.38 19.22 13.62
N SER A 234 24.96 18.25 12.80
CA SER A 234 23.68 18.28 12.11
C SER A 234 22.55 17.73 12.97
N LYS A 235 21.35 18.23 12.73
CA LYS A 235 20.07 17.72 13.26
C LYS A 235 19.19 17.11 12.16
N GLU A 236 19.67 17.11 10.93
CA GLU A 236 18.87 16.70 9.79
C GLU A 236 18.67 15.19 9.75
N LEU A 237 17.47 14.79 9.33
CA LEU A 237 17.11 13.42 8.98
C LEU A 237 16.81 13.42 7.48
N ARG A 238 17.49 12.56 6.72
CA ARG A 238 17.33 12.47 5.27
C ARG A 238 17.07 11.04 4.85
N MET A 239 16.09 10.84 3.98
CA MET A 239 15.75 9.56 3.38
C MET A 239 16.21 9.54 1.93
N TYR A 240 16.82 8.44 1.49
CA TYR A 240 17.21 8.27 0.09
C TYR A 240 16.01 7.81 -0.73
N ASP A 241 15.67 8.58 -1.75
CA ASP A 241 14.71 8.19 -2.78
C ASP A 241 15.44 7.45 -3.89
N GLU A 242 15.27 6.12 -3.93
CA GLU A 242 15.92 5.26 -4.91
C GLU A 242 15.49 5.55 -6.35
N LYS A 243 14.30 6.13 -6.57
CA LYS A 243 13.78 6.41 -7.92
C LYS A 243 14.32 7.73 -8.46
N ALA A 244 14.38 8.74 -7.60
CA ALA A 244 14.93 10.04 -7.97
C ALA A 244 16.46 10.08 -7.89
N HIS A 245 17.08 9.10 -7.21
CA HIS A 245 18.49 9.11 -6.83
C HIS A 245 18.86 10.36 -6.01
N GLU A 246 17.94 10.80 -5.15
CA GLU A 246 18.06 12.05 -4.40
C GLU A 246 17.75 11.85 -2.91
N TRP A 247 18.29 12.73 -2.07
CA TRP A 247 18.01 12.76 -0.64
C TRP A 247 16.82 13.67 -0.34
N LYS A 248 15.75 13.10 0.20
CA LYS A 248 14.59 13.82 0.69
C LYS A 248 14.74 14.16 2.17
N SER A 249 14.48 15.42 2.53
CA SER A 249 14.47 15.85 3.92
C SER A 249 13.22 15.33 4.65
N LEU A 250 13.42 14.78 5.84
CA LEU A 250 12.39 14.42 6.81
C LEU A 250 12.40 15.44 7.97
N ALA A 251 11.49 15.27 8.94
CA ALA A 251 11.46 16.16 10.10
C ALA A 251 12.81 16.10 10.85
N PRO A 252 13.50 17.24 11.05
CA PRO A 252 14.75 17.26 11.78
C PRO A 252 14.52 16.98 13.26
N MET A 253 15.56 16.54 13.97
CA MET A 253 15.53 16.51 15.44
C MET A 253 15.49 17.92 16.02
N ASP A 254 15.03 18.06 17.25
CA ASP A 254 15.08 19.34 17.97
C ASP A 254 16.52 19.77 18.26
N ALA A 255 17.36 18.81 18.65
CA ALA A 255 18.77 19.02 18.95
C ALA A 255 19.69 18.24 18.00
N PRO A 256 20.82 18.82 17.55
CA PRO A 256 21.77 18.12 16.71
C PRO A 256 22.47 16.97 17.45
N ARG A 257 22.88 15.93 16.71
CA ARG A 257 23.52 14.72 17.26
C ARG A 257 24.65 14.20 16.38
N TYR A 258 25.78 13.87 16.98
CA TYR A 258 26.81 13.01 16.39
C TYR A 258 27.37 12.02 17.44
N GLN A 259 27.99 10.94 16.97
CA GLN A 259 28.46 9.82 17.82
C GLN A 259 27.38 9.23 18.74
N HIS A 260 26.13 9.33 18.31
CA HIS A 260 24.97 8.73 18.94
C HIS A 260 24.83 7.27 18.51
N GLY A 261 24.07 6.50 19.28
CA GLY A 261 23.63 5.17 18.89
C GLY A 261 22.36 5.23 18.04
N ILE A 262 22.28 4.41 17.00
CA ILE A 262 21.08 4.25 16.16
C ILE A 262 20.62 2.80 16.22
N ALA A 263 19.31 2.58 16.37
CA ALA A 263 18.70 1.27 16.24
C ALA A 263 17.23 1.40 15.79
N VAL A 264 16.65 0.31 15.30
CA VAL A 264 15.25 0.27 14.87
C VAL A 264 14.52 -0.83 15.63
N ILE A 265 13.34 -0.51 16.16
CA ILE A 265 12.41 -1.49 16.77
C ILE A 265 11.02 -1.20 16.21
N GLY A 266 10.37 -2.22 15.63
CA GLY A 266 9.00 -2.10 15.12
C GLY A 266 8.81 -0.98 14.10
N ASN A 267 9.79 -0.77 13.22
CA ASN A 267 9.85 0.31 12.23
C ASN A 267 9.90 1.74 12.82
N PHE A 268 10.21 1.87 14.11
CA PHE A 268 10.56 3.15 14.73
C PHE A 268 12.07 3.29 14.83
N LEU A 269 12.59 4.44 14.42
CA LEU A 269 14.01 4.77 14.50
C LEU A 269 14.32 5.37 15.87
N TYR A 270 15.33 4.86 16.56
CA TYR A 270 15.82 5.37 17.84
C TYR A 270 17.18 6.01 17.69
N VAL A 271 17.31 7.19 18.28
CA VAL A 271 18.56 7.94 18.42
C VAL A 271 18.85 8.09 19.90
N VAL A 272 19.93 7.48 20.37
CA VAL A 272 20.26 7.35 21.79
C VAL A 272 21.58 8.06 22.05
N GLY A 273 21.63 8.89 23.10
CA GLY A 273 22.88 9.48 23.58
C GLY A 273 23.60 10.35 22.53
N GLY A 274 24.93 10.28 22.53
CA GLY A 274 25.80 11.06 21.64
C GLY A 274 26.11 12.44 22.19
N GLN A 275 26.41 13.37 21.30
CA GLN A 275 26.85 14.73 21.64
C GLN A 275 26.14 15.77 20.77
N SER A 276 25.83 16.93 21.33
CA SER A 276 25.18 18.04 20.60
C SER A 276 26.17 19.02 19.98
N ASN A 277 27.36 19.14 20.55
CA ASN A 277 28.42 20.02 20.08
C ASN A 277 29.67 19.21 19.80
N TYR A 278 30.47 19.62 18.82
CA TYR A 278 31.71 18.93 18.50
C TYR A 278 32.70 18.95 19.67
N ASP A 279 32.91 17.78 20.26
CA ASP A 279 33.85 17.46 21.33
C ASP A 279 34.41 16.03 21.16
N THR A 280 35.73 15.93 21.18
CA THR A 280 36.45 14.65 21.05
C THR A 280 36.65 13.95 22.39
N LYS A 281 36.40 14.63 23.51
CA LYS A 281 36.64 14.14 24.86
C LYS A 281 35.40 13.54 25.53
N GLY A 282 34.21 13.71 24.95
CA GLY A 282 32.96 13.14 25.46
C GLY A 282 32.38 13.89 26.67
N LYS A 283 32.86 15.10 26.96
CA LYS A 283 32.35 15.97 28.03
C LYS A 283 30.93 16.46 27.73
N THR A 284 30.57 16.55 26.45
CA THR A 284 29.23 16.99 26.01
C THR A 284 28.27 15.82 25.74
N ALA A 285 28.58 14.64 26.28
CA ALA A 285 27.70 13.48 26.22
C ALA A 285 26.32 13.81 26.79
N VAL A 286 25.28 13.24 26.19
CA VAL A 286 23.91 13.33 26.68
C VAL A 286 23.35 11.94 27.02
N ASP A 287 22.24 11.95 27.72
CA ASP A 287 21.42 10.79 28.09
C ASP A 287 20.10 10.72 27.30
N THR A 288 19.71 11.81 26.63
CA THR A 288 18.44 11.90 25.92
C THR A 288 18.29 10.82 24.85
N VAL A 289 17.09 10.25 24.77
CA VAL A 289 16.71 9.29 23.73
C VAL A 289 15.51 9.83 22.97
N PHE A 290 15.61 9.82 21.65
CA PHE A 290 14.54 10.21 20.75
C PHE A 290 14.11 9.05 19.87
N ARG A 291 12.80 8.94 19.67
CA ARG A 291 12.18 8.01 18.74
C ARG A 291 11.55 8.80 17.60
N PHE A 292 11.87 8.42 16.37
CA PHE A 292 11.21 8.92 15.18
C PHE A 292 10.13 7.94 14.71
N ASP A 293 8.95 8.49 14.47
CA ASP A 293 7.81 7.81 13.89
C ASP A 293 7.67 8.16 12.40
N PRO A 294 7.98 7.24 11.48
CA PRO A 294 7.89 7.50 10.05
C PRO A 294 6.45 7.71 9.55
N ARG A 295 5.43 7.33 10.30
CA ARG A 295 4.01 7.50 9.90
C ARG A 295 3.58 8.95 9.92
N TYR A 296 4.01 9.66 10.97
CA TYR A 296 3.64 11.04 11.20
C TYR A 296 4.77 12.01 10.88
N ASN A 297 5.95 11.50 10.51
CA ASN A 297 7.18 12.28 10.33
C ASN A 297 7.45 13.15 11.56
N LYS A 298 7.44 12.51 12.75
CA LYS A 298 7.54 13.21 14.04
C LYS A 298 8.51 12.52 14.98
N TRP A 299 9.15 13.34 15.81
CA TRP A 299 10.00 12.90 16.90
C TRP A 299 9.23 12.88 18.22
N MET A 300 9.64 11.99 19.11
CA MET A 300 9.16 11.89 20.48
C MET A 300 10.34 11.57 21.38
N GLN A 301 10.53 12.35 22.45
CA GLN A 301 11.48 11.99 23.50
C GLN A 301 10.91 10.83 24.32
N VAL A 302 11.76 9.83 24.59
CA VAL A 302 11.42 8.67 25.43
C VAL A 302 12.33 8.65 26.66
N ALA A 303 12.23 7.59 27.46
CA ALA A 303 13.06 7.43 28.66
C ALA A 303 14.55 7.64 28.33
N SER A 304 15.21 8.49 29.13
CA SER A 304 16.63 8.80 28.97
C SER A 304 17.49 7.66 29.50
N LEU A 305 18.75 7.61 29.07
CA LEU A 305 19.74 6.69 29.62
C LEU A 305 19.96 6.99 31.11
N ASN A 306 20.29 5.95 31.88
CA ASN A 306 20.72 6.12 33.27
C ASN A 306 22.06 6.86 33.36
N GLU A 307 22.91 6.69 32.35
CA GLU A 307 24.22 7.32 32.24
C GLU A 307 24.38 7.96 30.86
N LYS A 308 24.83 9.21 30.84
CA LYS A 308 25.17 9.93 29.60
C LYS A 308 26.24 9.13 28.85
N ARG A 309 26.12 9.03 27.51
CA ARG A 309 27.00 8.13 26.73
C ARG A 309 27.24 8.66 25.32
N THR A 310 28.49 8.60 24.86
CA THR A 310 28.93 8.82 23.47
C THR A 310 29.94 7.73 23.08
N PHE A 311 30.27 7.61 21.78
CA PHE A 311 31.24 6.62 21.26
C PHE A 311 30.89 5.16 21.63
N PHE A 312 29.61 4.81 21.62
CA PHE A 312 29.14 3.49 22.06
C PHE A 312 28.44 2.75 20.92
N HIS A 313 28.27 1.44 21.11
CA HIS A 313 27.46 0.61 20.22
C HIS A 313 26.04 0.49 20.77
N LEU A 314 25.04 0.67 19.89
CA LEU A 314 23.64 0.44 20.21
C LEU A 314 23.11 -0.68 19.31
N SER A 315 22.40 -1.63 19.89
CA SER A 315 21.73 -2.69 19.14
C SER A 315 20.35 -2.99 19.69
N ALA A 316 19.46 -3.45 18.81
CA ALA A 316 18.11 -3.89 19.15
C ALA A 316 18.06 -5.41 19.20
N LEU A 317 17.55 -5.97 20.30
CA LEU A 317 17.37 -7.41 20.46
C LEU A 317 16.08 -7.69 21.23
N LYS A 318 15.21 -8.55 20.68
CA LYS A 318 13.95 -8.98 21.32
C LYS A 318 13.10 -7.82 21.87
N GLY A 319 12.95 -6.74 21.10
CA GLY A 319 12.16 -5.58 21.49
C GLY A 319 12.82 -4.64 22.50
N HIS A 320 14.09 -4.84 22.84
CA HIS A 320 14.85 -4.01 23.78
C HIS A 320 16.07 -3.39 23.10
N LEU A 321 16.50 -2.24 23.61
CA LEU A 321 17.71 -1.54 23.17
C LEU A 321 18.84 -1.79 24.17
N TYR A 322 20.01 -2.16 23.66
CA TYR A 322 21.21 -2.41 24.45
C TYR A 322 22.32 -1.45 24.01
N ALA A 323 22.78 -0.62 24.95
CA ALA A 323 23.92 0.27 24.77
C ALA A 323 25.15 -0.31 25.48
N VAL A 324 26.24 -0.52 24.74
CA VAL A 324 27.45 -1.19 25.25
C VAL A 324 28.68 -0.31 25.03
N GLY A 325 29.50 -0.17 26.08
CA GLY A 325 30.74 0.60 26.09
C GLY A 325 30.51 2.10 25.89
N GLY A 326 31.57 2.84 25.55
CA GLY A 326 31.52 4.27 25.28
C GLY A 326 32.14 5.11 26.39
N ARG A 327 31.84 6.41 26.35
CA ARG A 327 32.49 7.40 27.20
C ARG A 327 31.51 8.48 27.64
N ASN A 328 31.79 9.06 28.79
CA ASN A 328 31.14 10.26 29.29
C ASN A 328 32.17 11.21 29.94
N ALA A 329 31.70 12.21 30.67
CA ALA A 329 32.57 13.17 31.35
C ALA A 329 33.48 12.56 32.43
N ALA A 330 33.11 11.41 32.99
CA ALA A 330 33.90 10.67 33.98
C ALA A 330 34.97 9.77 33.35
N GLY A 331 34.88 9.48 32.04
CA GLY A 331 35.80 8.60 31.33
C GLY A 331 35.08 7.49 30.58
N GLU A 332 35.77 6.37 30.39
CA GLU A 332 35.25 5.19 29.69
C GLU A 332 34.28 4.40 30.59
N LEU A 333 33.28 3.78 29.97
CA LEU A 333 32.13 3.12 30.62
C LEU A 333 32.04 1.62 30.36
#